data_AF-A0A2V2RR03-F1
#
_entry.id   AF-A0A2V2RR03-F1
#
_cell.length_a   1.000
_cell.length_b   1.000
_cell.length_c   1.000
_cell.angle_alpha   90.00
_cell.angle_beta   90.00
_cell.angle_gamma   90.00
#
_symmetry.space_group_name_H-M   'P 1'
#
loop_
_entity.id
_entity.type
_entity.pdbx_description
1 polymer ?
#
loop_
_entity_poly.entity_id
_entity_poly.type
_entity_poly.pdbx_seq_one_letter_code
_entity_poly.pdbx_strand_id
1 'polypeptide(L)'
;MDYERQLKLQSFLDGELSEGEKREVANWLAQDKEATALLGELRNTRSAMVGFEIGLELPESREFFWSKVSRQIEALEPEPAVSSSPSWLRFLRRVLVPTAAIAALVLAAFLVTTQSPPRYSGAETALDDSGAFTYHDYDE
;
A
#
# COMPACT_ATOMS: atom_id res chain seq x y z
N MET A 1 25.99 20.26 0.84
CA MET A 1 24.56 20.46 1.14
C MET A 1 23.67 19.37 0.55
N ASP A 2 22.55 19.02 1.20
CA ASP A 2 21.56 18.00 0.74
C ASP A 2 20.46 18.61 -0.18
N TYR A 3 19.84 17.79 -1.03
CA TYR A 3 18.88 18.19 -2.07
C TYR A 3 17.62 18.86 -1.51
N GLU A 4 17.02 18.29 -0.46
CA GLU A 4 15.83 18.88 0.19
C GLU A 4 16.10 20.30 0.69
N ARG A 5 17.32 20.54 1.17
CA ARG A 5 17.74 21.87 1.62
C ARG A 5 17.94 22.84 0.46
N GLN A 6 18.39 22.35 -0.70
CA GLN A 6 18.49 23.17 -1.92
C GLN A 6 17.09 23.59 -2.39
N LEU A 7 16.13 22.67 -2.41
CA LEU A 7 14.73 22.99 -2.73
C LEU A 7 14.16 24.01 -1.75
N LYS A 8 14.42 23.86 -0.45
CA LYS A 8 13.97 24.82 0.56
C LYS A 8 14.52 26.24 0.32
N LEU A 9 15.77 26.37 -0.14
CA LEU A 9 16.32 27.68 -0.55
C LEU A 9 15.67 28.23 -1.83
N GLN A 10 15.32 27.38 -2.79
CA GLN A 10 14.59 27.80 -4.00
C GLN A 10 13.20 28.31 -3.64
N SER A 11 12.43 27.55 -2.85
CA SER A 11 11.12 28.00 -2.36
C SER A 11 11.20 29.29 -1.55
N PHE A 12 12.29 29.49 -0.79
CA PHE A 12 12.55 30.75 -0.09
C PHE A 12 12.78 31.92 -1.07
N LEU A 13 13.53 31.70 -2.15
CA LEU A 13 13.78 32.71 -3.20
C LEU A 13 12.50 33.06 -3.99
N ASP A 14 11.65 32.06 -4.23
CA ASP A 14 10.40 32.21 -4.97
C ASP A 14 9.28 32.82 -4.10
N GLY A 15 9.44 32.78 -2.78
CA GLY A 15 8.51 33.37 -1.82
C GLY A 15 7.37 32.45 -1.38
N GLU A 16 7.45 31.17 -1.72
CA GLU A 16 6.43 30.14 -1.49
C GLU A 16 6.42 29.60 -0.05
N LEU A 17 7.43 29.93 0.77
CA LEU A 17 7.51 29.47 2.16
C LEU A 17 6.57 30.22 3.10
N SER A 18 6.10 29.55 4.15
CA SER A 18 5.37 30.20 5.23
C SER A 18 6.26 31.13 6.06
N GLU A 19 5.66 32.06 6.82
CA GLU A 19 6.41 32.99 7.67
C GLU A 19 7.24 32.31 8.78
N GLY A 20 6.86 31.10 9.20
CA GLY A 20 7.66 30.30 10.13
C GLY A 20 8.94 29.78 9.47
N GLU A 21 8.78 29.20 8.27
CA GLU A 21 9.89 28.62 7.51
C GLU A 21 10.85 29.68 6.98
N LYS A 22 10.33 30.85 6.57
CA LYS A 22 11.19 31.99 6.18
C LYS A 22 12.16 32.38 7.30
N ARG A 23 11.70 32.41 8.55
CA ARG A 23 12.55 32.71 9.72
C ARG A 23 13.58 31.62 9.98
N GLU A 24 13.18 30.35 9.84
CA GLU A 24 14.11 29.22 9.95
C GLU A 24 15.23 29.30 8.91
N VAL A 25 14.86 29.55 7.65
CA VAL A 25 15.82 29.70 6.55
C VAL A 25 16.71 30.92 6.75
N ALA A 26 16.17 32.05 7.23
CA ALA A 26 16.95 33.25 7.54
C ALA A 26 18.01 32.99 8.64
N ASN A 27 17.64 32.26 9.70
CA ASN A 27 18.56 31.89 10.77
C ASN A 27 19.65 30.94 10.26
N TRP A 28 19.28 29.99 9.40
CA TRP A 28 20.24 29.08 8.78
C TRP A 28 21.22 29.82 7.86
N LEU A 29 20.73 30.73 7.00
CA LEU A 29 21.57 31.57 6.14
C LEU A 29 22.57 32.42 6.95
N ALA A 30 22.21 32.87 8.15
CA ALA A 30 23.11 33.64 9.01
C ALA A 30 24.30 32.80 9.53
N GLN A 31 24.19 31.48 9.55
CA GLN A 31 25.18 30.57 10.14
C GLN A 31 25.92 29.75 9.08
N ASP A 32 25.33 29.56 7.90
CA ASP A 32 25.81 28.67 6.86
C ASP A 32 26.28 29.45 5.61
N LYS A 33 27.60 29.40 5.38
CA LYS A 33 28.24 30.04 4.23
C LYS A 33 27.92 29.32 2.91
N GLU A 34 27.76 28.00 2.93
CA GLU A 34 27.41 27.21 1.74
C GLU A 34 25.99 27.59 1.28
N ALA A 35 25.04 27.67 2.22
CA ALA A 35 23.67 28.08 1.93
C ALA A 35 23.58 29.53 1.39
N THR A 36 24.38 30.44 1.97
CA THR A 36 24.44 31.84 1.50
C THR A 36 25.02 31.95 0.09
N ALA A 37 26.08 31.18 -0.21
CA ALA A 37 26.68 31.15 -1.53
C ALA A 37 25.69 30.63 -2.58
N LEU A 38 25.00 29.51 -2.30
CA LEU A 38 24.00 28.93 -3.19
C LEU A 38 22.83 29.90 -3.43
N LEU A 39 22.31 30.55 -2.40
CA LEU A 39 21.25 31.56 -2.56
C LEU A 39 21.72 32.73 -3.44
N GLY A 40 22.99 33.12 -3.34
CA GLY A 40 23.62 34.11 -4.23
C GLY A 40 23.65 33.66 -5.68
N GLU A 41 24.05 32.42 -5.95
CA GLU A 41 24.05 31.83 -7.30
C GLU A 41 22.65 31.74 -7.91
N LEU A 42 21.65 31.34 -7.11
CA LEU A 42 20.25 31.28 -7.55
C LEU A 42 19.72 32.68 -7.91
N ARG A 43 20.04 33.70 -7.11
CA ARG A 43 19.70 35.10 -7.42
C ARG A 43 20.37 35.57 -8.71
N ASN A 44 21.64 35.27 -8.88
CA ASN A 44 22.38 35.64 -10.09
C ASN A 44 21.78 34.96 -11.33
N THR A 45 21.43 33.68 -11.23
CA THR A 45 20.76 32.94 -12.30
C THR A 45 19.41 33.58 -12.64
N ARG A 46 18.57 33.87 -11.64
CA ARG A 46 17.29 34.56 -11.86
C ARG A 46 17.50 35.90 -12.56
N SER A 47 18.43 36.71 -12.08
CA SER A 47 18.76 38.00 -12.70
C SER A 47 19.29 37.86 -14.13
N ALA A 48 20.09 36.83 -14.41
CA ALA A 48 20.58 36.56 -15.76
C ALA A 48 19.47 36.12 -16.71
N MET A 49 18.39 35.54 -16.21
CA MET A 49 17.22 35.16 -17.00
C MET A 49 16.24 36.33 -17.24
N VAL A 50 16.24 37.35 -16.39
CA VAL A 50 15.39 38.54 -16.57
C VAL A 50 15.73 39.22 -17.90
N GLY A 51 14.75 39.29 -18.79
CA GLY A 51 14.90 39.87 -20.14
C GLY A 51 15.19 38.86 -21.25
N PHE A 52 15.44 37.58 -20.93
CA PHE A 52 15.46 36.48 -21.89
C PHE A 52 14.12 35.74 -22.01
N GLU A 53 13.13 36.15 -21.23
CA GLU A 53 11.75 35.77 -21.46
C GLU A 53 11.31 36.41 -22.77
N ILE A 54 11.30 35.62 -23.84
CA ILE A 54 10.72 36.04 -25.11
C ILE A 54 9.27 36.39 -24.78
N GLY A 55 8.92 37.67 -24.95
CA GLY A 55 7.55 38.17 -24.82
C GLY A 55 6.69 37.60 -25.93
N LEU A 56 6.44 36.29 -25.88
CA LEU A 56 5.60 35.58 -26.81
C LEU A 56 4.16 36.03 -26.55
N GLU A 57 3.71 36.98 -27.36
CA GLU A 57 2.31 37.29 -27.44
C GLU A 57 1.59 36.14 -28.14
N LEU A 58 0.63 35.55 -27.45
CA LEU A 58 -0.29 34.59 -28.05
C LEU A 58 -1.15 35.34 -29.07
N PRO A 59 -1.39 34.79 -30.27
CA PRO A 59 -2.24 35.42 -31.29
C PRO A 59 -3.72 35.44 -30.90
N GLU A 60 -4.07 34.87 -29.74
CA GLU A 60 -5.41 34.75 -29.21
C GLU A 60 -5.56 35.45 -27.87
N SER A 61 -6.79 35.83 -27.52
CA SER A 61 -7.05 36.45 -26.23
C SER A 61 -6.73 35.47 -25.10
N ARG A 62 -6.30 36.02 -23.96
CA ARG A 62 -5.98 35.24 -22.75
C ARG A 62 -7.13 34.33 -22.35
N GLU A 63 -8.36 34.84 -22.38
CA GLU A 63 -9.58 34.11 -22.01
C GLU A 63 -9.81 32.92 -22.94
N PHE A 64 -9.58 33.10 -24.24
CA PHE A 64 -9.73 32.02 -25.21
C PHE A 64 -8.69 30.92 -25.00
N PHE A 65 -7.42 31.28 -24.78
CA PHE A 65 -6.36 30.31 -24.48
C PHE A 65 -6.68 29.50 -23.22
N TRP A 66 -7.00 30.17 -22.11
CA TRP A 66 -7.30 29.48 -20.84
C TRP A 66 -8.59 28.66 -20.92
N SER A 67 -9.57 29.05 -21.74
CA SER A 67 -10.77 28.24 -21.95
C SER A 67 -10.48 26.89 -22.60
N LYS A 68 -9.52 26.82 -23.53
CA LYS A 68 -9.10 25.56 -24.16
C LYS A 68 -8.40 24.66 -23.14
N VAL A 69 -7.51 25.24 -22.33
CA VAL A 69 -6.80 24.50 -21.26
C VAL A 69 -7.80 23.91 -20.26
N SER A 70 -8.78 24.69 -19.78
CA SER A 70 -9.83 24.20 -18.88
C SER A 70 -10.57 23.01 -19.47
N ARG A 71 -11.06 23.15 -20.71
CA ARG A 71 -11.78 22.08 -21.40
C ARG A 71 -10.94 20.82 -21.58
N GLN A 72 -9.64 20.99 -21.86
CA GLN A 72 -8.73 19.86 -22.03
C GLN A 72 -8.48 19.14 -20.71
N ILE A 73 -8.37 19.88 -19.60
CA ILE A 73 -8.25 19.31 -18.25
C ILE A 73 -9.52 18.53 -17.91
N GLU A 74 -10.70 19.14 -18.06
CA GLU A 74 -11.99 18.49 -17.82
C GLU A 74 -12.18 17.22 -18.66
N ALA A 75 -11.72 17.24 -19.92
CA ALA A 75 -11.80 16.07 -20.80
C ALA A 75 -10.81 14.95 -20.43
N LEU A 76 -9.70 15.28 -19.77
CA LEU A 76 -8.69 14.32 -19.32
C LEU A 76 -8.91 13.86 -17.87
N GLU A 77 -9.74 14.57 -17.10
CA GLU A 77 -10.17 14.11 -15.80
C GLU A 77 -10.92 12.79 -15.98
N PRO A 78 -10.45 11.69 -15.36
CA PRO A 78 -11.19 10.45 -15.40
C PRO A 78 -12.54 10.70 -14.75
N GLU A 79 -13.61 10.46 -15.50
CA GLU A 79 -14.98 10.41 -15.00
C GLU A 79 -14.95 9.70 -13.63
N PRO A 80 -15.48 10.32 -12.56
CA PRO A 80 -15.48 9.70 -11.24
C PRO A 80 -16.08 8.32 -11.40
N ALA A 81 -15.28 7.28 -11.12
CA ALA A 81 -15.64 5.90 -11.38
C ALA A 81 -17.05 5.68 -10.86
N VAL A 82 -18.02 5.54 -11.78
CA VAL A 82 -19.42 5.35 -11.44
C VAL A 82 -19.40 4.16 -10.50
N SER A 83 -19.66 4.40 -9.21
CA SER A 83 -19.50 3.38 -8.19
C SER A 83 -20.39 2.23 -8.61
N SER A 84 -19.80 1.15 -9.12
CA SER A 84 -20.57 0.00 -9.56
C SER A 84 -21.33 -0.47 -8.33
N SER A 85 -22.66 -0.28 -8.33
CA SER A 85 -23.50 -0.67 -7.21
C SER A 85 -23.11 -2.09 -6.78
N PRO A 86 -22.93 -2.34 -5.48
CA PRO A 86 -22.46 -3.64 -5.01
C PRO A 86 -23.38 -4.73 -5.56
N SER A 87 -22.83 -5.58 -6.43
CA SER A 87 -23.58 -6.66 -7.05
C SER A 87 -23.88 -7.71 -5.98
N TRP A 88 -25.06 -7.62 -5.37
CA TRP A 88 -25.56 -8.55 -4.36
C TRP A 88 -25.43 -10.02 -4.81
N LEU A 89 -25.58 -10.28 -6.11
CA LEU A 89 -25.36 -11.57 -6.76
C LEU A 89 -23.92 -12.07 -6.59
N ARG A 90 -22.93 -11.19 -6.68
CA ARG A 90 -21.51 -11.54 -6.51
C ARG A 90 -21.18 -11.88 -5.06
N PHE A 91 -21.75 -11.13 -4.11
CA PHE A 91 -21.63 -11.44 -2.69
C PHE A 91 -22.29 -12.78 -2.35
N LEU A 92 -23.51 -13.02 -2.83
CA LEU A 92 -24.24 -14.25 -2.61
C LEU A 92 -23.50 -15.47 -3.20
N ARG A 93 -22.96 -15.36 -4.42
CA ARG A 93 -22.12 -16.42 -5.02
C ARG A 93 -20.87 -16.70 -4.18
N ARG A 94 -20.21 -15.67 -3.65
CA ARG A 94 -19.00 -15.84 -2.84
C ARG A 94 -19.26 -16.60 -1.54
N VAL A 95 -20.46 -16.53 -0.98
CA VAL A 95 -20.84 -17.25 0.25
C VAL A 95 -21.39 -18.65 -0.07
N LEU A 96 -22.25 -18.78 -1.08
CA LEU A 96 -22.92 -20.05 -1.39
C LEU A 96 -21.97 -21.09 -2.02
N VAL A 97 -21.03 -20.67 -2.87
CA VAL A 97 -20.10 -21.60 -3.54
C VAL A 97 -19.22 -22.40 -2.57
N PRO A 98 -18.50 -21.80 -1.59
CA PRO A 98 -17.68 -22.58 -0.66
C PRO A 98 -18.55 -23.48 0.24
N THR A 99 -19.72 -23.00 0.66
CA THR A 99 -20.64 -23.77 1.50
C THR A 99 -21.16 -25.02 0.76
N ALA A 100 -21.52 -24.88 -0.51
CA ALA A 100 -21.96 -25.99 -1.34
C ALA A 100 -20.85 -27.04 -1.55
N ALA A 101 -19.59 -26.61 -1.73
CA ALA A 101 -18.45 -27.51 -1.87
C ALA A 101 -18.20 -28.34 -0.59
N ILE A 102 -18.26 -27.69 0.58
CA ILE A 102 -18.13 -28.39 1.87
C ILE A 102 -19.28 -29.37 2.05
N ALA A 103 -20.52 -28.95 1.79
CA ALA A 103 -21.68 -29.83 1.89
C ALA A 103 -21.55 -31.06 0.99
N ALA A 104 -21.07 -30.90 -0.25
CA ALA A 104 -20.83 -32.01 -1.16
C ALA A 104 -19.76 -32.99 -0.64
N LEU A 105 -18.67 -32.49 -0.04
CA LEU A 105 -17.65 -33.34 0.57
C LEU A 105 -18.17 -34.13 1.77
N VAL A 106 -18.97 -33.50 2.63
CA VAL A 106 -19.61 -34.18 3.77
C VAL A 106 -20.57 -35.27 3.28
N LEU A 107 -21.38 -34.97 2.27
CA LEU A 107 -22.29 -35.94 1.67
C LEU A 107 -21.53 -37.12 1.05
N ALA A 108 -20.45 -36.84 0.32
CA ALA A 108 -19.59 -37.88 -0.25
C ALA A 108 -18.94 -38.74 0.83
N ALA A 109 -18.39 -38.14 1.89
CA ALA A 109 -17.81 -38.86 3.02
C ALA A 109 -18.86 -39.74 3.73
N PHE A 110 -20.06 -39.20 3.95
CA PHE A 110 -21.16 -39.95 4.56
C PHE A 110 -21.56 -41.17 3.70
N LEU A 111 -21.71 -41.01 2.38
CA LEU A 111 -21.95 -42.14 1.49
C LEU A 111 -20.83 -43.19 1.54
N VAL A 112 -19.56 -42.78 1.60
CA VAL A 112 -18.43 -43.72 1.71
C VAL A 112 -18.45 -44.48 3.03
N THR A 113 -18.77 -43.82 4.15
CA THR A 113 -18.84 -44.48 5.46
C THR A 113 -20.01 -45.46 5.58
N THR A 114 -21.14 -45.16 4.94
CA THR A 114 -22.32 -46.04 4.97
C THR A 114 -22.22 -47.23 4.01
N GLN A 115 -21.35 -47.16 2.99
CA GLN A 115 -21.11 -48.25 2.04
C GLN A 115 -19.89 -49.12 2.39
N SER A 116 -19.16 -48.83 3.47
CA SER A 116 -17.99 -49.61 3.88
C SER A 116 -18.39 -50.79 4.79
N PRO A 117 -18.25 -52.06 4.35
CA PRO A 117 -18.47 -53.22 5.23
C PRO A 117 -17.38 -53.32 6.32
N PRO A 118 -17.67 -53.93 7.49
CA PRO A 118 -16.77 -53.94 8.63
C PRO A 118 -15.44 -54.63 8.30
N ARG A 119 -14.32 -53.91 8.44
CA ARG A 119 -12.97 -54.51 8.44
C ARG A 119 -12.75 -55.17 9.80
N TYR A 120 -12.82 -56.49 9.84
CA TYR A 120 -12.30 -57.28 10.95
C TYR A 120 -10.77 -57.19 10.92
N SER A 121 -10.20 -56.42 11.84
CA SER A 121 -8.77 -56.44 12.16
C SER A 121 -8.54 -57.58 13.15
N GLY A 122 -7.83 -58.63 12.70
CA GLY A 122 -7.47 -59.79 13.51
C GLY A 122 -6.72 -59.38 14.76
N ALA A 123 -7.16 -59.91 15.90
CA ALA A 123 -6.49 -59.78 17.19
C ALA A 123 -5.25 -60.69 17.18
N GLU A 124 -4.07 -60.09 17.00
CA GLU A 124 -2.81 -60.72 17.36
C GLU A 124 -2.59 -60.51 18.86
N THR A 125 -2.97 -61.52 19.66
CA THR A 125 -2.67 -61.59 21.09
C THR A 125 -1.21 -61.95 21.28
N ALA A 126 -0.35 -60.94 21.46
CA ALA A 126 0.96 -61.12 22.07
C ALA A 126 0.83 -60.84 23.57
N LEU A 127 0.68 -61.91 24.37
CA LEU A 127 0.94 -61.88 25.80
C LEU A 127 2.45 -61.71 26.00
N ASP A 128 2.87 -60.56 26.53
CA ASP A 128 4.17 -60.43 27.19
C ASP A 128 4.11 -59.27 28.18
N ASP A 129 3.75 -59.57 29.43
CA ASP A 129 4.18 -58.74 30.55
C ASP A 129 4.60 -59.62 31.73
N SER A 130 5.91 -59.85 31.76
CA SER A 130 6.83 -59.66 32.90
C SER A 130 6.27 -59.83 34.32
N GLY A 131 6.72 -60.90 34.99
CA GLY A 131 6.55 -61.01 36.44
C GLY A 131 7.15 -62.27 37.04
N ALA A 132 8.48 -62.42 37.00
CA ALA A 132 9.17 -63.39 37.83
C ALA A 132 9.57 -62.74 39.17
N PHE A 133 8.93 -63.13 40.27
CA PHE A 133 9.44 -62.94 41.64
C PHE A 133 9.32 -64.25 42.41
N THR A 134 10.42 -64.60 43.08
CA THR A 134 10.67 -65.92 43.68
C THR A 134 10.06 -66.05 45.08
N TYR A 135 9.52 -67.25 45.33
CA TYR A 135 8.99 -67.85 46.56
C TYR A 135 9.88 -67.68 47.81
N HIS A 136 9.27 -67.54 48.99
CA HIS A 136 9.44 -68.45 50.14
C HIS A 136 8.44 -68.13 51.27
N ASP A 137 7.88 -69.22 51.79
CA ASP A 137 6.88 -69.38 52.84
C ASP A 137 7.53 -69.43 54.24
N TYR A 138 6.69 -69.59 55.27
CA TYR A 138 6.93 -69.87 56.70
C TYR A 138 6.87 -68.68 57.68
N ASP A 139 6.14 -68.75 58.79
CA ASP A 139 4.99 -69.56 59.25
C ASP A 139 4.67 -69.11 60.70
N GLU A 140 3.39 -69.08 61.09
CA GLU A 140 2.83 -69.58 62.37
C GLU A 140 1.31 -69.31 62.47
#